data_AF-A0A3D0ICQ3-F1
#
_entry.id   AF-A0A3D0ICQ3-F1
#
_cell.length_a   1.000
_cell.length_b   1.000
_cell.length_c   1.000
_cell.angle_alpha   90.00
_cell.angle_beta   90.00
_cell.angle_gamma   90.00
#
_symmetry.space_group_name_H-M   'P 1'
#
loop_
_entity.id
_entity.type
_entity.pdbx_description
1 polymer ?
#
loop_
_entity_poly.entity_id
_entity_poly.type
_entity_poly.pdbx_seq_one_letter_code
_entity_poly.pdbx_strand_id
1 'polypeptide(L)'
;MQIAEEGRRQEVVRRRLVGMGLDARPVPGGRALIATLALRPEPFENLAGAPRRFASVTFATVGDDRIKCLKPQALFHLPLIRVVDCGSPQEIETRIRTAWQVRIEALRRARRWLEKLGVEIEICEDSPVLAIPIGVEDRLSRGRVIEAGRVVLPGRGPLSGVSLRRAEDRVFPTSPSWASALDLELGLSTRLEELARLDARLRREERLAPRPEVAPPSAAPRQRPARILVVGPRLASDRSLLESLHLRAYETIAVRTAQEAIKAFEIASPELVLAETNLGRFEGIELIPSLRAIPGIEEVPVVLVDDRLRPERREASRQAGAAGYLVRPLEVPKIAGGISNLVRRPKRRRFRRYPERLSVRNLGGESAFLTGDVGRGGMFLWTDRELPFENLERYAIALPVVGESLGVEAEVVHRCSVPGSGRRGAGLRFHSFHADGEARWIRYLRSLEHAPTG
;
A
#
# COMPACT_ATOMS: atom_id res chain seq x y z
N MET A 1 -2.54 -5.10 27.65
CA MET A 1 -1.49 -5.82 28.41
C MET A 1 -0.22 -6.05 27.57
N GLN A 2 -0.31 -6.68 26.39
CA GLN A 2 0.86 -6.92 25.50
C GLN A 2 1.66 -5.67 25.10
N ILE A 3 1.00 -4.54 24.77
CA ILE A 3 1.70 -3.29 24.37
C ILE A 3 2.57 -2.72 25.52
N ALA A 4 2.09 -2.83 26.76
CA ALA A 4 2.81 -2.35 27.95
C ALA A 4 3.95 -3.30 28.38
N GLU A 5 3.90 -4.56 27.95
CA GLU A 5 4.95 -5.54 28.18
C GLU A 5 6.05 -5.45 27.12
N GLU A 6 5.66 -5.25 25.85
CA GLU A 6 6.56 -5.00 24.72
C GLU A 6 7.36 -3.71 24.91
N GLY A 7 6.71 -2.62 25.35
CA GLY A 7 7.40 -1.36 25.65
C GLY A 7 8.41 -1.48 26.79
N ARG A 8 8.12 -2.30 27.82
CA ARG A 8 9.07 -2.61 28.89
C ARG A 8 10.26 -3.42 28.39
N ARG A 9 10.04 -4.41 27.51
CA ARG A 9 11.12 -5.21 26.91
C ARG A 9 12.02 -4.36 26.01
N GLN A 10 11.45 -3.51 25.16
CA GLN A 10 12.23 -2.60 24.30
C GLN A 10 13.00 -1.57 25.13
N GLU A 11 12.47 -1.08 26.24
CA GLU A 11 13.20 -0.17 27.14
C GLU A 11 14.40 -0.85 27.80
N VAL A 12 14.31 -2.14 28.16
CA VAL A 12 15.44 -2.93 28.67
C VAL A 12 16.54 -3.05 27.61
N VAL A 13 16.17 -3.39 26.37
CA VAL A 13 17.12 -3.47 25.25
C VAL A 13 17.72 -2.10 24.93
N ARG A 14 16.92 -1.03 24.99
CA ARG A 14 17.39 0.35 24.78
C ARG A 14 18.41 0.76 25.82
N ARG A 15 18.12 0.53 27.11
CA ARG A 15 19.05 0.84 28.21
C ARG A 15 20.36 0.08 28.06
N ARG A 16 20.29 -1.19 27.63
CA ARG A 16 21.48 -1.99 27.36
C ARG A 16 22.32 -1.41 26.22
N LEU A 17 21.71 -1.08 25.07
CA LEU A 17 22.43 -0.51 23.92
C LEU A 17 22.99 0.89 24.23
N VAL A 18 22.22 1.73 24.94
CA VAL A 18 22.69 3.05 25.40
C VAL A 18 23.80 2.91 26.44
N GLY A 19 23.71 1.94 27.34
CA GLY A 19 24.77 1.61 28.31
C GLY A 19 26.07 1.14 27.66
N MET A 20 25.99 0.63 26.42
CA MET A 20 27.15 0.33 25.58
C MET A 20 27.69 1.54 24.81
N GLY A 21 27.07 2.72 24.95
CA GLY A 21 27.44 3.92 24.20
C GLY A 21 26.89 3.97 22.76
N LEU A 22 25.88 3.15 22.44
CA LEU A 22 25.22 3.18 21.13
C LEU A 22 24.01 4.13 21.14
N ASP A 23 23.86 4.91 20.08
CA ASP A 23 22.69 5.75 19.86
C ASP A 23 21.51 4.88 19.40
N ALA A 24 20.75 4.34 20.37
CA ALA A 24 19.60 3.49 20.13
C ALA A 24 18.30 4.30 20.18
N ARG A 25 17.69 4.51 19.02
CA ARG A 25 16.46 5.31 18.86
C ARG A 25 15.27 4.41 18.52
N PRO A 26 14.10 4.60 19.14
CA PRO A 26 12.90 3.86 18.78
C PRO A 26 12.42 4.24 17.37
N VAL A 27 11.98 3.24 16.62
CA VAL A 27 11.29 3.45 15.33
C VAL A 27 9.85 3.91 15.61
N PRO A 28 9.30 4.87 14.83
CA PRO A 28 7.88 5.23 14.92
C PRO A 28 6.99 3.98 14.81
N GLY A 29 6.16 3.73 15.84
CA GLY A 29 5.39 2.48 15.98
C GLY A 29 5.90 1.51 17.06
N GLY A 30 7.05 1.80 17.70
CA GLY A 30 7.43 1.28 19.03
C GLY A 30 7.87 -0.18 19.13
N ARG A 31 8.05 -0.88 18.00
CA ARG A 31 8.35 -2.34 17.99
C ARG A 31 9.81 -2.70 17.74
N ALA A 32 10.67 -1.73 17.44
CA ALA A 32 12.10 -1.96 17.20
C ALA A 32 12.90 -0.69 17.53
N LEU A 33 14.18 -0.89 17.83
CA LEU A 33 15.17 0.16 18.01
C LEU A 33 16.12 0.14 16.80
N ILE A 34 16.50 1.31 16.32
CA ILE A 34 17.58 1.48 15.34
C ILE A 34 18.80 2.02 16.08
N ALA A 35 19.95 1.39 15.86
CA ALA A 35 21.23 1.87 16.36
C ALA A 35 22.29 1.85 15.26
N THR A 36 23.29 2.73 15.42
CA THR A 36 24.47 2.77 14.55
C THR A 36 25.71 2.44 15.38
N LEU A 37 26.48 1.47 14.89
CA LEU A 37 27.73 1.02 15.47
C LEU A 37 28.88 1.44 14.56
N ALA A 38 29.85 2.18 15.10
CA ALA A 38 31.11 2.41 14.42
C ALA A 38 31.89 1.10 14.33
N LEU A 39 32.42 0.79 13.15
CA LEU A 39 33.19 -0.41 12.91
C LEU A 39 34.67 -0.07 12.91
N ARG A 40 35.49 -0.96 13.45
CA ARG A 40 36.95 -0.82 13.38
C ARG A 40 37.45 -0.85 11.92
N PRO A 41 38.60 -0.23 11.62
CA PRO A 41 39.07 -0.03 10.24
C PRO A 41 39.56 -1.31 9.55
N GLU A 42 39.62 -2.46 10.24
CA GLU A 42 40.01 -3.72 9.61
C GLU A 42 39.00 -4.09 8.52
N PRO A 43 39.48 -4.45 7.33
CA PRO A 43 38.60 -4.71 6.22
C PRO A 43 37.85 -6.04 6.39
N PHE A 44 36.66 -6.07 5.82
CA PHE A 44 35.86 -7.26 5.60
C PHE A 44 36.35 -7.94 4.32
N GLU A 45 36.52 -9.26 4.39
CA GLU A 45 36.89 -10.06 3.21
C GLU A 45 35.84 -9.94 2.10
N ASN A 46 36.28 -9.95 0.85
CA ASN A 46 35.42 -9.90 -0.33
C ASN A 46 35.59 -11.18 -1.18
N LEU A 47 34.58 -11.51 -1.98
CA LEU A 47 34.55 -12.72 -2.81
C LEU A 47 35.29 -12.57 -4.14
N ALA A 48 35.34 -11.36 -4.71
CA ALA A 48 35.84 -11.08 -6.07
C ALA A 48 36.97 -10.05 -6.18
N GLY A 49 37.45 -9.47 -5.07
CA GLY A 49 38.39 -8.35 -5.16
C GLY A 49 38.94 -7.89 -3.83
N ALA A 50 39.35 -6.62 -3.79
CA ALA A 50 39.99 -6.02 -2.63
C ALA A 50 39.10 -6.09 -1.36
N PRO A 51 39.71 -6.26 -0.18
CA PRO A 51 38.99 -6.21 1.10
C PRO A 51 38.23 -4.89 1.27
N ARG A 52 36.99 -4.94 1.77
CA ARG A 52 36.10 -3.78 1.91
C ARG A 52 36.14 -3.20 3.31
N ARG A 53 36.21 -1.88 3.44
CA ARG A 53 36.11 -1.20 4.74
C ARG A 53 34.75 -0.54 4.88
N PHE A 54 34.14 -0.72 6.05
CA PHE A 54 32.90 -0.03 6.41
C PHE A 54 33.19 0.82 7.64
N ALA A 55 32.80 2.09 7.61
CA ALA A 55 32.99 2.99 8.75
C ALA A 55 31.99 2.70 9.88
N SER A 56 30.78 2.27 9.53
CA SER A 56 29.71 1.96 10.48
C SER A 56 28.68 1.00 9.90
N VAL A 57 27.88 0.42 10.79
CA VAL A 57 26.70 -0.39 10.47
C VAL A 57 25.49 0.15 11.20
N THR A 58 24.39 0.34 10.47
CA THR A 58 23.08 0.62 11.05
C THR A 58 22.29 -0.68 11.11
N PHE A 59 21.75 -1.01 12.27
CA PHE A 59 20.93 -2.21 12.48
C PHE A 59 19.64 -1.89 13.23
N ALA A 60 18.63 -2.75 13.06
CA ALA A 60 17.40 -2.73 13.84
C ALA A 60 17.33 -3.95 14.77
N THR A 61 16.76 -3.78 15.96
CA THR A 61 16.44 -4.91 16.84
C THR A 61 15.25 -5.69 16.30
N VAL A 62 15.29 -7.02 16.46
CA VAL A 62 14.19 -7.93 16.11
C VAL A 62 13.94 -8.79 17.34
N GLY A 63 12.83 -8.52 18.04
CA GLY A 63 12.60 -9.07 19.37
C GLY A 63 13.54 -8.46 20.41
N ASP A 64 13.96 -9.26 21.38
CA ASP A 64 14.83 -8.89 22.50
C ASP A 64 16.27 -9.44 22.39
N ASP A 65 16.50 -10.42 21.51
CA ASP A 65 17.77 -11.16 21.45
C ASP A 65 18.56 -10.96 20.15
N ARG A 66 17.97 -10.36 19.10
CA ARG A 66 18.54 -10.33 17.74
C ARG A 66 18.57 -8.95 17.10
N ILE A 67 19.46 -8.79 16.13
CA ILE A 67 19.56 -7.62 15.26
C ILE A 67 19.52 -7.99 13.78
N LYS A 68 19.02 -7.07 12.96
CA LYS A 68 19.09 -7.10 11.49
C LYS A 68 19.90 -5.91 11.00
N CYS A 69 20.99 -6.17 10.28
CA CYS A 69 21.77 -5.12 9.61
C CYS A 69 20.94 -4.51 8.46
N LEU A 70 20.91 -3.19 8.40
CA LEU A 70 20.14 -2.42 7.42
C LEU A 70 21.06 -1.72 6.41
N LYS A 71 22.14 -1.09 6.90
CA LYS A 71 23.13 -0.38 6.07
C LYS A 71 24.55 -0.66 6.58
N PRO A 72 25.56 -0.71 5.70
CA PRO A 72 25.48 -0.62 4.23
C PRO A 72 24.82 -1.86 3.61
N GLN A 73 24.37 -1.75 2.35
CA GLN A 73 23.60 -2.80 1.64
C GLN A 73 24.31 -4.16 1.64
N ALA A 74 25.64 -4.18 1.60
CA ALA A 74 26.42 -5.41 1.69
C ALA A 74 26.11 -6.22 2.96
N LEU A 75 25.91 -5.56 4.11
CA LEU A 75 25.60 -6.23 5.39
C LEU A 75 24.12 -6.60 5.52
N PHE A 76 23.24 -6.07 4.67
CA PHE A 76 21.80 -6.36 4.71
C PHE A 76 21.48 -7.84 4.52
N HIS A 77 22.29 -8.56 3.76
CA HIS A 77 22.08 -9.98 3.46
C HIS A 77 22.57 -10.92 4.56
N LEU A 78 23.13 -10.40 5.66
CA LEU A 78 23.44 -11.20 6.82
C LEU A 78 22.16 -11.75 7.48
N PRO A 79 22.21 -12.96 8.08
CA PRO A 79 21.10 -13.50 8.86
C PRO A 79 20.80 -12.61 10.08
N LEU A 80 19.72 -12.92 10.80
CA LEU A 80 19.51 -12.31 12.12
C LEU A 80 20.65 -12.73 13.05
N ILE A 81 21.28 -11.74 13.69
CA ILE A 81 22.44 -11.96 14.54
C ILE A 81 21.98 -11.89 15.99
N ARG A 82 22.23 -12.95 16.75
CA ARG A 82 21.92 -12.98 18.19
C ARG A 82 22.96 -12.14 18.95
N VAL A 83 22.49 -11.21 19.76
CA VAL A 83 23.32 -10.26 20.53
C VAL A 83 22.96 -10.25 22.03
N VAL A 84 22.13 -11.20 22.48
CA VAL A 84 21.65 -11.26 23.87
C VAL A 84 22.76 -11.44 24.91
N ASP A 85 23.94 -11.92 24.52
CA ASP A 85 25.08 -12.12 25.42
C ASP A 85 26.20 -11.08 25.20
N CYS A 86 26.00 -10.10 24.31
CA CYS A 86 27.01 -9.09 24.04
C CYS A 86 27.05 -8.02 25.14
N GLY A 87 28.16 -7.87 25.85
CA GLY A 87 28.36 -6.83 26.88
C GLY A 87 28.87 -5.50 26.33
N SER A 88 29.39 -5.48 25.11
CA SER A 88 30.07 -4.33 24.51
C SER A 88 29.75 -4.14 23.03
N PRO A 89 29.92 -2.92 22.47
CA PRO A 89 29.84 -2.67 21.03
C PRO A 89 30.79 -3.56 20.22
N GLN A 90 31.98 -3.82 20.76
CA GLN A 90 33.03 -4.62 20.12
C GLN A 90 32.63 -6.09 19.99
N GLU A 91 31.87 -6.63 20.95
CA GLU A 91 31.31 -7.97 20.84
C GLU A 91 30.22 -8.05 19.76
N ILE A 92 29.38 -7.02 19.63
CA ILE A 92 28.39 -6.93 18.54
C ILE A 92 29.11 -6.88 17.19
N GLU A 93 30.13 -6.02 17.05
CA GLU A 93 30.97 -5.98 15.85
C GLU A 93 31.58 -7.35 15.55
N THR A 94 32.12 -8.02 16.56
CA THR A 94 32.73 -9.35 16.42
C THR A 94 31.72 -10.36 15.88
N ARG A 95 30.48 -10.36 16.40
CA ARG A 95 29.39 -11.23 15.89
C ARG A 95 29.04 -10.90 14.43
N ILE A 96 29.02 -9.62 14.05
CA ILE A 96 28.78 -9.19 12.67
C ILE A 96 29.91 -9.69 11.76
N ARG A 97 31.18 -9.54 12.18
CA ARG A 97 32.33 -10.03 11.42
C ARG A 97 32.34 -11.55 11.31
N THR A 98 32.03 -12.28 12.36
CA THR A 98 31.88 -13.75 12.31
C THR A 98 30.76 -14.17 11.36
N ALA A 99 29.59 -13.52 11.45
CA ALA A 99 28.49 -13.80 10.53
C ALA A 99 28.88 -13.51 9.07
N TRP A 100 29.67 -12.46 8.84
CA TRP A 100 30.24 -12.15 7.53
C TRP A 100 31.24 -13.20 7.05
N GLN A 101 32.16 -13.67 7.90
CA GLN A 101 33.12 -14.71 7.53
C GLN A 101 32.41 -16.02 7.14
N VAL A 102 31.48 -16.48 7.99
CA VAL A 102 30.64 -17.66 7.70
C VAL A 102 29.91 -17.49 6.37
N ARG A 103 29.41 -16.28 6.10
CA ARG A 103 28.73 -15.94 4.85
C ARG A 103 29.65 -16.02 3.64
N ILE A 104 30.84 -15.41 3.70
CA ILE A 104 31.82 -15.42 2.61
C ILE A 104 32.29 -16.86 2.34
N GLU A 105 32.55 -17.66 3.37
CA GLU A 105 32.90 -19.06 3.19
C GLU A 105 31.79 -19.88 2.54
N ALA A 106 30.54 -19.65 2.93
CA ALA A 106 29.39 -20.30 2.28
C ALA A 106 29.32 -19.95 0.79
N LEU A 107 29.60 -18.70 0.42
CA LEU A 107 29.66 -18.27 -0.98
C LEU A 107 30.88 -18.84 -1.72
N ARG A 108 32.05 -18.96 -1.08
CA ARG A 108 33.22 -19.64 -1.65
C ARG A 108 32.92 -21.11 -1.95
N ARG A 109 32.22 -21.81 -1.02
CA ARG A 109 31.74 -23.18 -1.25
C ARG A 109 30.72 -23.23 -2.40
N ALA A 110 29.77 -22.29 -2.44
CA ALA A 110 28.77 -22.21 -3.50
C ALA A 110 29.42 -21.96 -4.87
N ARG A 111 30.41 -21.07 -4.94
CA ARG A 111 31.17 -20.77 -6.15
C ARG A 111 31.89 -22.00 -6.69
N ARG A 112 32.66 -22.72 -5.85
CA ARG A 112 33.33 -23.96 -6.26
C ARG A 112 32.35 -25.02 -6.76
N TRP A 113 31.19 -25.12 -6.11
CA TRP A 113 30.13 -26.02 -6.52
C TRP A 113 29.59 -25.65 -7.92
N LEU A 114 29.29 -24.38 -8.16
CA LEU A 114 28.83 -23.88 -9.47
C LEU A 114 29.89 -24.02 -10.57
N GLU A 115 31.16 -23.73 -10.26
CA GLU A 115 32.29 -23.92 -11.17
C GLU A 115 32.45 -25.40 -11.56
N LYS A 116 32.28 -26.33 -10.62
CA LYS A 116 32.28 -27.77 -10.90
C LYS A 116 31.15 -28.20 -11.84
N LEU A 117 30.00 -27.53 -11.78
CA LEU A 117 28.88 -27.76 -12.69
C LEU A 117 29.10 -27.09 -14.07
N GLY A 118 30.08 -26.20 -14.21
CA GLY A 118 30.30 -25.44 -15.45
C GLY A 118 29.29 -24.31 -15.66
N VAL A 119 28.73 -23.76 -14.59
CA VAL A 119 27.75 -22.67 -14.65
C VAL A 119 28.47 -21.32 -14.73
N GLU A 120 28.00 -20.40 -15.58
CA GLU A 120 28.49 -19.02 -15.58
C GLU A 120 28.10 -18.29 -14.29
N ILE A 121 29.05 -17.62 -13.66
CA ILE A 121 28.86 -16.96 -12.36
C ILE A 121 29.16 -15.48 -12.49
N GLU A 122 28.17 -14.66 -12.18
CA GLU A 122 28.33 -13.22 -12.00
C GLU A 122 28.49 -12.90 -10.51
N ILE A 123 29.54 -12.18 -10.16
CA ILE A 123 29.75 -11.75 -8.77
C ILE A 123 29.23 -10.32 -8.64
N CYS A 124 28.22 -10.12 -7.81
CA CYS A 124 27.74 -8.78 -7.52
C CYS A 124 28.76 -8.03 -6.68
N GLU A 125 29.35 -6.96 -7.23
CA GLU A 125 30.36 -6.19 -6.51
C GLU A 125 29.79 -5.62 -5.19
N ASP A 126 28.53 -5.18 -5.20
CA ASP A 126 27.91 -4.47 -4.06
C ASP A 126 27.23 -5.35 -3.01
N SER A 127 27.20 -6.67 -3.20
CA SER A 127 26.47 -7.56 -2.32
C SER A 127 27.09 -8.96 -2.27
N PRO A 128 27.19 -9.59 -1.08
CA PRO A 128 27.71 -10.95 -0.94
C PRO A 128 26.67 -11.99 -1.42
N VAL A 129 26.43 -11.99 -2.73
CA VAL A 129 25.50 -12.86 -3.45
C VAL A 129 26.13 -13.21 -4.79
N LEU A 130 26.01 -14.48 -5.18
CA LEU A 130 26.37 -14.93 -6.53
C LEU A 130 25.12 -14.86 -7.41
N ALA A 131 25.27 -14.44 -8.66
CA ALA A 131 24.23 -14.48 -9.65
C ALA A 131 24.56 -15.54 -10.70
N ILE A 132 23.56 -16.33 -11.08
CA ILE A 132 23.67 -17.32 -12.16
C ILE A 132 22.54 -17.08 -13.18
N PRO A 133 22.77 -17.31 -14.48
CA PRO A 133 21.70 -17.33 -15.45
C PRO A 133 20.73 -18.49 -15.14
N ILE A 134 19.43 -18.28 -15.36
CA ILE A 134 18.37 -19.25 -15.01
C ILE A 134 17.38 -19.53 -16.14
N GLY A 135 17.69 -19.18 -17.39
CA GLY A 135 16.82 -19.58 -18.51
C GLY A 135 17.18 -19.06 -19.89
N VAL A 136 16.86 -19.92 -20.87
CA VAL A 136 17.13 -19.84 -22.33
C VAL A 136 16.30 -18.78 -23.06
N GLU A 137 15.12 -18.41 -22.56
CA GLU A 137 14.19 -17.45 -23.21
C GLU A 137 14.44 -15.99 -22.82
N ASP A 138 14.92 -15.74 -21.60
CA ASP A 138 15.31 -14.41 -21.11
C ASP A 138 16.73 -14.47 -20.56
N ARG A 139 17.69 -14.18 -21.43
CA ARG A 139 19.12 -14.15 -21.11
C ARG A 139 19.49 -13.15 -20.01
N LEU A 140 18.59 -12.24 -19.63
CA LEU A 140 18.83 -11.25 -18.57
C LEU A 140 18.37 -11.72 -17.19
N SER A 141 17.59 -12.81 -17.10
CA SER A 141 17.11 -13.32 -15.83
C SER A 141 18.25 -13.96 -15.02
N ARG A 142 18.30 -13.63 -13.72
CA ARG A 142 19.34 -14.08 -12.78
C ARG A 142 18.74 -14.73 -11.53
N GLY A 143 19.19 -15.94 -11.23
CA GLY A 143 19.01 -16.58 -9.93
C GLY A 143 20.10 -16.10 -8.97
N ARG A 144 19.76 -15.97 -7.68
CA ARG A 144 20.70 -15.55 -6.64
C ARG A 144 21.10 -16.74 -5.80
N VAL A 145 22.39 -17.06 -5.75
CA VAL A 145 22.92 -18.12 -4.89
C VAL A 145 23.48 -17.51 -3.63
N ILE A 146 22.92 -17.95 -2.50
CA ILE A 146 23.28 -17.45 -1.18
C ILE A 146 24.09 -18.48 -0.39
N GLU A 147 23.92 -19.77 -0.65
CA GLU A 147 24.74 -20.83 -0.06
C GLU A 147 24.81 -22.01 -1.03
N ALA A 148 25.79 -22.89 -0.85
CA ALA A 148 25.94 -24.06 -1.68
C ALA A 148 24.66 -24.89 -1.62
N GLY A 149 24.15 -25.28 -2.77
CA GLY A 149 22.94 -26.09 -2.82
C GLY A 149 21.62 -25.34 -2.65
N ARG A 150 21.64 -23.99 -2.56
CA ARG A 150 20.42 -23.18 -2.48
C ARG A 150 20.42 -22.01 -3.45
N VAL A 151 19.55 -22.12 -4.46
CA VAL A 151 19.30 -21.06 -5.45
C VAL A 151 18.03 -20.32 -5.09
N VAL A 152 18.10 -18.98 -5.05
CA VAL A 152 16.96 -18.09 -4.84
C VAL A 152 16.51 -17.53 -6.17
N LEU A 153 15.33 -17.94 -6.62
CA LEU A 153 14.75 -17.48 -7.88
C LEU A 153 14.22 -16.03 -7.76
N PRO A 154 14.24 -15.22 -8.84
CA PRO A 154 13.63 -13.90 -8.85
C PRO A 154 12.11 -14.00 -8.58
N GLY A 155 11.53 -12.98 -7.94
CA GLY A 155 10.10 -12.98 -7.56
C GLY A 155 9.13 -12.87 -8.74
N ARG A 156 9.63 -12.67 -9.95
CA ARG A 156 8.92 -12.76 -11.22
C ARG A 156 9.80 -13.60 -12.14
N GLY A 157 9.36 -14.82 -12.43
CA GLY A 157 10.04 -15.72 -13.37
C GLY A 157 9.42 -15.64 -14.77
N PRO A 158 10.19 -15.97 -15.83
CA PRO A 158 9.77 -15.88 -17.23
C PRO A 158 8.65 -16.86 -17.63
N LEU A 159 8.45 -17.95 -16.88
CA LEU A 159 7.55 -19.03 -17.30
C LEU A 159 6.08 -18.92 -16.86
N SER A 160 5.58 -17.79 -16.35
CA SER A 160 4.12 -17.63 -16.12
C SER A 160 3.63 -16.28 -15.56
N GLY A 161 4.52 -15.34 -15.20
CA GLY A 161 4.08 -14.17 -14.43
C GLY A 161 3.54 -14.52 -13.03
N VAL A 162 3.77 -15.76 -12.56
CA VAL A 162 3.37 -16.22 -11.22
C VAL A 162 4.21 -15.50 -10.17
N SER A 163 3.53 -14.74 -9.31
CA SER A 163 4.12 -14.22 -8.08
C SER A 163 4.23 -15.38 -7.09
N LEU A 164 5.45 -15.87 -6.85
CA LEU A 164 5.72 -16.88 -5.83
C LEU A 164 5.28 -16.32 -4.46
N ARG A 165 4.26 -16.96 -3.86
CA ARG A 165 3.49 -16.41 -2.73
C ARG A 165 4.30 -16.32 -1.44
N ARG A 166 5.26 -17.23 -1.21
CA ARG A 166 6.13 -17.23 -0.02
C ARG A 166 7.61 -17.18 -0.40
N ALA A 167 8.41 -16.55 0.46
CA ALA A 167 9.85 -16.44 0.26
C ALA A 167 10.57 -17.80 0.29
N GLU A 168 10.01 -18.78 1.02
CA GLU A 168 10.49 -20.17 1.08
C GLU A 168 10.32 -20.93 -0.23
N ASP A 169 9.26 -20.66 -1.00
CA ASP A 169 9.00 -21.27 -2.31
C ASP A 169 10.05 -20.87 -3.37
N ARG A 170 10.78 -19.77 -3.10
CA ARG A 170 11.86 -19.26 -3.97
C ARG A 170 13.19 -19.94 -3.72
N VAL A 171 13.31 -20.72 -2.65
CA VAL A 171 14.55 -21.38 -2.24
C VAL A 171 14.55 -22.80 -2.77
N PHE A 172 15.47 -23.07 -3.69
CA PHE A 172 15.57 -24.34 -4.37
C PHE A 172 16.67 -25.22 -3.75
N PRO A 173 16.33 -26.35 -3.11
CA PRO A 173 17.32 -27.33 -2.66
C PRO A 173 17.87 -28.08 -3.88
N THR A 174 19.19 -28.19 -3.98
CA THR A 174 19.83 -28.92 -5.08
C THR A 174 19.81 -30.43 -4.88
N SER A 175 19.75 -31.20 -5.96
CA SER A 175 19.93 -32.65 -5.92
C SER A 175 21.42 -33.04 -5.90
N PRO A 176 21.83 -34.04 -5.11
CA PRO A 176 23.17 -34.64 -5.20
C PRO A 176 23.50 -35.26 -6.56
N SER A 177 22.47 -35.55 -7.37
CA SER A 177 22.60 -36.19 -8.69
C SER A 177 22.97 -35.23 -9.83
N TRP A 178 22.99 -33.92 -9.60
CA TRP A 178 23.30 -32.95 -10.65
C TRP A 178 24.80 -32.86 -10.86
N ALA A 179 25.24 -33.12 -12.09
CA ALA A 179 26.65 -33.17 -12.47
C ALA A 179 27.04 -32.08 -13.46
N SER A 180 26.06 -31.36 -14.03
CA SER A 180 26.28 -30.34 -15.06
C SER A 180 25.39 -29.10 -14.89
N ALA A 181 25.75 -28.01 -15.58
CA ALA A 181 24.95 -26.80 -15.69
C ALA A 181 23.58 -27.09 -16.31
N LEU A 182 23.51 -28.04 -17.25
CA LEU A 182 22.27 -28.48 -17.88
C LEU A 182 21.34 -29.17 -16.87
N ASP A 183 21.88 -30.01 -15.97
CA ASP A 183 21.08 -30.67 -14.91
C ASP A 183 20.49 -29.64 -13.94
N LEU A 184 21.28 -28.63 -13.58
CA LEU A 184 20.83 -27.51 -12.76
C LEU A 184 19.70 -26.74 -13.47
N GLU A 185 19.87 -26.44 -14.76
CA GLU A 185 18.90 -25.72 -15.56
C GLU A 185 17.58 -26.49 -15.72
N LEU A 186 17.65 -27.78 -16.07
CA LEU A 186 16.50 -28.68 -16.17
C LEU A 186 15.79 -28.83 -14.82
N GLY A 187 16.54 -28.95 -13.72
CA GLY A 187 16.00 -29.02 -12.36
C GLY A 187 15.24 -27.74 -11.98
N LEU A 188 15.82 -26.57 -12.28
CA LEU A 188 15.18 -25.27 -12.03
C LEU A 188 13.90 -25.09 -12.86
N SER A 189 13.93 -25.46 -14.14
CA SER A 189 12.77 -25.39 -15.04
C SER A 189 11.63 -26.31 -14.57
N THR A 190 11.95 -27.56 -14.26
CA THR A 190 10.98 -28.55 -13.76
C THR A 190 10.31 -28.08 -12.49
N ARG A 191 11.08 -27.51 -11.55
CA ARG A 191 10.53 -27.00 -10.30
C ARG A 191 9.63 -25.78 -10.49
N LEU A 192 10.00 -24.87 -11.41
CA LEU A 192 9.17 -23.73 -11.76
C LEU A 192 7.81 -24.19 -12.31
N GLU A 193 7.79 -25.23 -13.15
CA GLU A 193 6.55 -25.83 -13.63
C GLU A 193 5.72 -26.48 -12.52
N GLU A 194 6.35 -27.23 -11.61
CA GLU A 194 5.68 -27.83 -10.45
C GLU A 194 5.01 -26.77 -9.57
N LEU A 195 5.72 -25.67 -9.26
CA LEU A 195 5.19 -24.57 -8.47
C LEU A 195 4.01 -23.88 -9.18
N ALA A 196 4.09 -23.72 -10.51
CA ALA A 196 2.99 -23.19 -11.31
C ALA A 196 1.76 -24.12 -11.28
N ARG A 197 1.97 -25.44 -11.38
CA ARG A 197 0.89 -26.45 -11.29
C ARG A 197 0.28 -26.50 -9.88
N LEU A 198 1.09 -26.42 -8.83
CA LEU A 198 0.63 -26.39 -7.44
C LEU A 198 -0.19 -25.13 -7.15
N ASP A 199 0.27 -23.93 -7.55
CA ASP A 199 -0.51 -22.70 -7.39
C ASP A 199 -1.83 -22.76 -8.20
N ALA A 200 -1.81 -23.33 -9.40
CA ALA A 200 -3.05 -23.57 -10.17
C ALA A 200 -4.01 -24.54 -9.47
N ARG A 201 -3.49 -25.60 -8.84
CA ARG A 201 -4.29 -26.58 -8.08
C ARG A 201 -4.84 -25.98 -6.79
N LEU A 202 -4.02 -25.29 -6.00
CA LEU A 202 -4.45 -24.60 -4.78
C LEU A 202 -5.54 -23.56 -5.09
N ARG A 203 -5.37 -22.76 -6.15
CA ARG A 203 -6.41 -21.83 -6.62
C ARG A 203 -7.70 -22.52 -7.06
N ARG A 204 -7.64 -23.78 -7.49
CA ARG A 204 -8.81 -24.59 -7.88
C ARG A 204 -9.47 -25.20 -6.65
N GLU A 205 -8.70 -25.71 -5.70
CA GLU A 205 -9.16 -26.25 -4.42
C GLU A 205 -9.78 -25.14 -3.54
N GLU A 206 -9.18 -23.94 -3.48
CA GLU A 206 -9.76 -22.74 -2.85
C GLU A 206 -11.11 -22.32 -3.46
N ARG A 207 -11.32 -22.60 -4.76
CA ARG A 207 -12.62 -22.37 -5.43
C ARG A 207 -13.64 -23.47 -5.15
N LEU A 208 -13.18 -24.69 -4.91
CA LEU A 208 -14.01 -25.88 -4.71
C LEU A 208 -14.29 -26.19 -3.23
N ALA A 209 -13.55 -25.59 -2.30
CA ALA A 209 -13.83 -25.66 -0.88
C ALA A 209 -15.26 -25.15 -0.61
N PRO A 210 -16.09 -25.87 0.17
CA PRO A 210 -17.45 -25.45 0.45
C PRO A 210 -17.42 -24.12 1.18
N ARG A 211 -17.82 -23.05 0.48
CA ARG A 211 -18.15 -21.78 1.10
C ARG A 211 -19.37 -22.00 2.00
N PRO A 212 -19.48 -21.34 3.16
CA PRO A 212 -20.78 -21.24 3.81
C PRO A 212 -21.77 -20.72 2.77
N GLU A 213 -22.91 -21.38 2.65
CA GLU A 213 -23.94 -21.06 1.68
C GLU A 213 -24.48 -19.66 1.98
N VAL A 214 -23.84 -18.66 1.36
CA VAL A 214 -24.35 -17.30 1.29
C VAL A 214 -25.28 -17.29 0.09
N ALA A 215 -26.57 -17.06 0.38
CA ALA A 215 -27.61 -16.92 -0.63
C ALA A 215 -27.12 -16.09 -1.82
N PRO A 216 -27.49 -16.46 -3.06
CA PRO A 216 -27.03 -15.75 -4.25
C PRO A 216 -27.35 -14.25 -4.09
N PRO A 217 -26.37 -13.35 -4.33
CA PRO A 217 -26.61 -11.93 -4.19
C PRO A 217 -27.67 -11.52 -5.22
N SER A 218 -28.71 -10.85 -4.71
CA SER A 218 -29.76 -10.23 -5.52
C SER A 218 -29.15 -9.38 -6.64
N ALA A 219 -29.55 -9.67 -7.87
CA ALA A 219 -29.06 -9.13 -9.14
C ALA A 219 -29.53 -7.68 -9.42
N ALA A 220 -29.55 -6.82 -8.40
CA ALA A 220 -29.76 -5.39 -8.58
C ALA A 220 -28.45 -4.63 -8.29
N PRO A 221 -27.99 -3.74 -9.18
CA PRO A 221 -26.81 -2.92 -8.93
C PRO A 221 -27.06 -2.05 -7.69
N ARG A 222 -26.39 -2.37 -6.58
CA ARG A 222 -26.44 -1.59 -5.34
C ARG A 222 -25.65 -0.30 -5.54
N GLN A 223 -26.26 0.71 -6.16
CA GLN A 223 -25.64 2.02 -6.33
C GLN A 223 -25.30 2.60 -4.94
N ARG A 224 -24.02 2.95 -4.72
CA ARG A 224 -23.60 3.67 -3.52
C ARG A 224 -24.42 4.95 -3.37
N PRO A 225 -25.06 5.19 -2.21
CA PRO A 225 -25.70 6.47 -1.99
C PRO A 225 -24.63 7.56 -1.98
N ALA A 226 -24.75 8.55 -2.86
CA ALA A 226 -23.78 9.64 -2.90
C ALA A 226 -23.90 10.49 -1.64
N ARG A 227 -22.77 10.96 -1.12
CA ARG A 227 -22.73 11.69 0.15
C ARG A 227 -22.81 13.20 -0.05
N ILE A 228 -23.81 13.84 0.53
CA ILE A 228 -24.06 15.28 0.48
C ILE A 228 -23.69 15.90 1.83
N LEU A 229 -22.80 16.88 1.83
CA LEU A 229 -22.51 17.71 2.99
C LEU A 229 -23.49 18.88 3.02
N VAL A 230 -24.32 18.95 4.05
CA VAL A 230 -25.32 19.99 4.27
C VAL A 230 -24.76 20.96 5.32
N VAL A 231 -24.62 22.24 4.96
CA VAL A 231 -23.93 23.25 5.78
C VAL A 231 -24.87 24.41 6.09
N GLY A 232 -25.11 24.66 7.37
CA GLY A 232 -25.82 25.83 7.87
C GLY A 232 -26.90 25.48 8.87
N PRO A 233 -27.16 26.36 9.85
CA PRO A 233 -27.98 26.05 11.02
C PRO A 233 -29.41 25.66 10.68
N ARG A 234 -30.01 26.19 9.61
CA ARG A 234 -31.39 25.86 9.23
C ARG A 234 -31.44 24.63 8.33
N LEU A 235 -30.52 24.47 7.37
CA LEU A 235 -30.42 23.30 6.49
C LEU A 235 -30.11 22.04 7.30
N ALA A 236 -29.16 22.12 8.24
CA ALA A 236 -28.81 21.02 9.13
C ALA A 236 -29.95 20.62 10.08
N SER A 237 -30.94 21.51 10.29
CA SER A 237 -32.12 21.26 11.11
C SER A 237 -33.39 21.00 10.29
N ASP A 238 -33.32 21.04 8.96
CA ASP A 238 -34.45 20.81 8.06
C ASP A 238 -34.68 19.30 7.85
N ARG A 239 -35.50 18.71 8.73
CA ARG A 239 -35.79 17.26 8.68
C ARG A 239 -36.43 16.83 7.36
N SER A 240 -37.31 17.66 6.80
CA SER A 240 -38.00 17.34 5.54
C SER A 240 -37.01 17.24 4.37
N LEU A 241 -36.06 18.16 4.29
CA LEU A 241 -34.97 18.11 3.32
C LEU A 241 -34.11 16.86 3.50
N LEU A 242 -33.64 16.59 4.72
CA LEU A 242 -32.74 15.47 5.01
C LEU A 242 -33.41 14.11 4.72
N GLU A 243 -34.67 13.93 5.14
CA GLU A 243 -35.46 12.74 4.83
C GLU A 243 -35.69 12.60 3.32
N SER A 244 -36.02 13.70 2.63
CA SER A 244 -36.24 13.68 1.17
C SER A 244 -34.99 13.32 0.38
N LEU A 245 -33.81 13.70 0.86
CA LEU A 245 -32.51 13.29 0.30
C LEU A 245 -32.22 11.82 0.62
N HIS A 246 -32.50 11.37 1.84
CA HIS A 246 -32.32 9.98 2.25
C HIS A 246 -33.19 9.01 1.44
N LEU A 247 -34.48 9.34 1.24
CA LEU A 247 -35.42 8.57 0.40
C LEU A 247 -34.96 8.43 -1.07
N ARG A 248 -34.03 9.29 -1.52
CA ARG A 248 -33.43 9.25 -2.86
C ARG A 248 -32.07 8.55 -2.88
N ALA A 249 -31.75 7.80 -1.83
CA ALA A 249 -30.47 7.14 -1.64
C ALA A 249 -29.29 8.13 -1.67
N TYR A 250 -29.41 9.27 -0.97
CA TYR A 250 -28.26 10.09 -0.61
C TYR A 250 -27.94 9.93 0.88
N GLU A 251 -26.65 9.87 1.20
CA GLU A 251 -26.17 10.00 2.57
C GLU A 251 -25.97 11.48 2.88
N THR A 252 -26.41 11.97 4.03
CA THR A 252 -26.22 13.38 4.42
C THR A 252 -25.30 13.50 5.62
N ILE A 253 -24.28 14.35 5.53
CA ILE A 253 -23.55 14.87 6.69
C ILE A 253 -24.08 16.28 6.94
N ALA A 254 -24.73 16.52 8.08
CA ALA A 254 -25.26 17.82 8.45
C ALA A 254 -24.32 18.53 9.43
N VAL A 255 -23.91 19.75 9.10
CA VAL A 255 -23.05 20.60 9.92
C VAL A 255 -23.60 22.02 9.97
N ARG A 256 -23.33 22.76 11.04
CA ARG A 256 -23.91 24.09 11.28
C ARG A 256 -22.99 25.23 10.86
N THR A 257 -21.69 24.98 10.77
CA THR A 257 -20.68 26.03 10.55
C THR A 257 -19.73 25.71 9.39
N ALA A 258 -19.08 26.75 8.84
CA ALA A 258 -18.06 26.59 7.80
C ALA A 258 -16.85 25.77 8.30
N GLN A 259 -16.46 25.94 9.55
CA GLN A 259 -15.35 25.18 10.16
C GLN A 259 -15.67 23.70 10.31
N GLU A 260 -16.90 23.35 10.71
CA GLU A 260 -17.36 21.96 10.72
C GLU A 260 -17.41 21.37 9.31
N ALA A 261 -17.80 22.16 8.30
CA ALA A 261 -17.78 21.71 6.91
C ALA A 261 -16.36 21.35 6.43
N ILE A 262 -15.36 22.18 6.74
CA ILE A 262 -13.96 21.90 6.45
C ILE A 262 -13.50 20.63 7.19
N LYS A 263 -13.84 20.50 8.48
CA LYS A 263 -13.51 19.31 9.29
C LYS A 263 -14.15 18.02 8.75
N ALA A 264 -15.36 18.10 8.19
CA ALA A 264 -16.04 16.94 7.62
C ALA A 264 -15.22 16.30 6.48
N PHE A 265 -14.51 17.11 5.68
CA PHE A 265 -13.63 16.61 4.61
C PHE A 265 -12.32 15.97 5.10
N GLU A 266 -12.03 16.00 6.40
CA GLU A 266 -10.87 15.30 6.97
C GLU A 266 -11.17 13.83 7.27
N ILE A 267 -12.45 13.51 7.49
CA ILE A 267 -12.90 12.20 7.95
C ILE A 267 -13.84 11.51 6.96
N ALA A 268 -14.39 12.26 6.01
CA ALA A 268 -15.32 11.77 5.01
C ALA A 268 -15.02 12.35 3.62
N SER A 269 -15.55 11.69 2.60
CA SER A 269 -15.45 12.13 1.19
C SER A 269 -16.81 12.57 0.63
N PRO A 270 -17.41 13.68 1.10
CA PRO A 270 -18.58 14.26 0.46
C PRO A 270 -18.36 14.53 -1.04
N GLU A 271 -19.46 14.41 -1.75
CA GLU A 271 -19.54 14.36 -3.21
C GLU A 271 -20.30 15.56 -3.78
N LEU A 272 -20.99 16.30 -2.91
CA LEU A 272 -21.64 17.58 -3.16
C LEU A 272 -21.76 18.32 -1.83
N VAL A 273 -21.65 19.65 -1.86
CA VAL A 273 -21.91 20.52 -0.71
C VAL A 273 -23.17 21.34 -0.99
N LEU A 274 -24.12 21.32 -0.07
CA LEU A 274 -25.29 22.20 -0.05
C LEU A 274 -25.13 23.14 1.14
N ALA A 275 -24.83 24.41 0.89
CA ALA A 275 -24.50 25.37 1.95
C ALA A 275 -25.44 26.56 1.98
N GLU A 276 -25.84 27.02 3.16
CA GLU A 276 -26.51 28.30 3.32
C GLU A 276 -25.58 29.43 2.91
N THR A 277 -26.15 30.46 2.27
CA THR A 277 -25.40 31.67 1.94
C THR A 277 -25.02 32.49 3.18
N ASN A 278 -25.71 32.30 4.31
CA ASN A 278 -25.41 32.95 5.58
C ASN A 278 -25.14 31.88 6.65
N LEU A 279 -23.92 31.82 7.17
CA LEU A 279 -23.50 30.88 8.22
C LEU A 279 -23.21 31.61 9.55
N GLY A 280 -23.92 32.72 9.81
CA GLY A 280 -23.75 33.56 10.99
C GLY A 280 -22.67 34.62 10.75
N ARG A 281 -21.46 34.40 11.27
CA ARG A 281 -20.32 35.33 11.09
C ARG A 281 -19.53 35.10 9.80
N PHE A 282 -19.91 34.09 9.03
CA PHE A 282 -19.20 33.66 7.83
C PHE A 282 -20.17 33.64 6.65
N GLU A 283 -19.80 34.25 5.54
CA GLU A 283 -20.63 34.24 4.33
C GLU A 283 -20.41 32.92 3.59
N GLY A 284 -21.48 32.17 3.31
CA GLY A 284 -21.39 30.84 2.72
C GLY A 284 -20.71 30.81 1.35
N ILE A 285 -20.68 31.94 0.64
CA ILE A 285 -19.93 32.10 -0.61
C ILE A 285 -18.42 31.94 -0.41
N GLU A 286 -17.88 32.35 0.74
CA GLU A 286 -16.46 32.24 1.10
C GLU A 286 -16.05 30.79 1.41
N LEU A 287 -17.03 29.89 1.58
CA LEU A 287 -16.77 28.46 1.73
C LEU A 287 -16.21 27.85 0.44
N ILE A 288 -16.59 28.40 -0.72
CA ILE A 288 -16.14 27.89 -2.02
C ILE A 288 -14.61 27.98 -2.18
N PRO A 289 -13.97 29.16 -2.05
CA PRO A 289 -12.51 29.24 -2.12
C PRO A 289 -11.84 28.45 -0.99
N SER A 290 -12.43 28.42 0.21
CA SER A 290 -11.90 27.64 1.34
C SER A 290 -11.85 26.13 1.05
N LEU A 291 -12.92 25.57 0.46
CA LEU A 291 -12.96 24.16 0.07
C LEU A 291 -12.04 23.85 -1.11
N ARG A 292 -11.92 24.78 -2.07
CA ARG A 292 -10.98 24.64 -3.19
C ARG A 292 -9.52 24.66 -2.77
N ALA A 293 -9.21 25.30 -1.64
CA ALA A 293 -7.87 25.29 -1.07
C ALA A 293 -7.50 23.94 -0.42
N ILE A 294 -8.47 23.05 -0.19
CA ILE A 294 -8.22 21.72 0.35
C ILE A 294 -7.82 20.80 -0.80
N PRO A 295 -6.57 20.29 -0.81
CA PRO A 295 -6.13 19.47 -1.92
C PRO A 295 -6.95 18.17 -2.01
N GLY A 296 -7.20 17.76 -3.24
CA GLY A 296 -7.91 16.53 -3.58
C GLY A 296 -9.44 16.63 -3.61
N ILE A 297 -10.06 17.78 -3.32
CA ILE A 297 -11.51 18.04 -3.43
C ILE A 297 -11.85 19.35 -4.16
N GLU A 298 -10.91 19.90 -4.92
CA GLU A 298 -11.04 21.18 -5.62
C GLU A 298 -12.25 21.21 -6.57
N GLU A 299 -12.65 20.02 -7.05
CA GLU A 299 -13.72 19.77 -8.01
C GLU A 299 -15.07 19.42 -7.37
N VAL A 300 -15.18 19.39 -6.04
CA VAL A 300 -16.45 19.08 -5.37
C VAL A 300 -17.45 20.23 -5.57
N PRO A 301 -18.64 19.98 -6.15
CA PRO A 301 -19.60 21.03 -6.45
C PRO A 301 -20.23 21.59 -5.17
N VAL A 302 -20.25 22.92 -5.07
CA VAL A 302 -20.93 23.66 -3.98
C VAL A 302 -22.19 24.33 -4.52
N VAL A 303 -23.35 23.99 -3.97
CA VAL A 303 -24.64 24.60 -4.25
C VAL A 303 -25.00 25.49 -3.06
N LEU A 304 -25.25 26.77 -3.34
CA LEU A 304 -25.63 27.73 -2.31
C LEU A 304 -27.15 27.83 -2.17
N VAL A 305 -27.63 27.96 -0.94
CA VAL A 305 -29.05 28.11 -0.59
C VAL A 305 -29.26 29.42 0.13
N ASP A 306 -30.12 30.26 -0.43
CA ASP A 306 -30.51 31.54 0.16
C ASP A 306 -31.98 31.52 0.61
N ASP A 307 -32.33 32.41 1.54
CA ASP A 307 -33.71 32.56 1.99
C ASP A 307 -34.55 33.35 0.97
N ARG A 308 -33.91 34.21 0.18
CA ARG A 308 -34.58 35.08 -0.79
C ARG A 308 -33.72 35.22 -2.06
N LEU A 309 -34.40 35.29 -3.20
CA LEU A 309 -33.74 35.53 -4.48
C LEU A 309 -33.18 36.96 -4.52
N ARG A 310 -31.86 37.08 -4.65
CA ARG A 310 -31.16 38.35 -4.85
C ARG A 310 -30.25 38.24 -6.07
N PRO A 311 -30.55 38.92 -7.19
CA PRO A 311 -29.78 38.80 -8.43
C PRO A 311 -28.27 39.01 -8.24
N GLU A 312 -27.91 40.02 -7.45
CA GLU A 312 -26.51 40.33 -7.11
C GLU A 312 -25.80 39.17 -6.40
N ARG A 313 -26.46 38.53 -5.43
CA ARG A 313 -25.87 37.38 -4.72
C ARG A 313 -25.80 36.13 -5.58
N ARG A 314 -26.78 35.91 -6.45
CA ARG A 314 -26.74 34.82 -7.43
C ARG A 314 -25.56 35.00 -8.38
N GLU A 315 -25.32 36.23 -8.83
CA GLU A 315 -24.21 36.55 -9.71
C GLU A 315 -22.85 36.44 -8.99
N ALA A 316 -22.73 36.98 -7.78
CA ALA A 316 -21.54 36.81 -6.94
C ALA A 316 -21.24 35.31 -6.70
N SER A 317 -22.26 34.52 -6.37
CA SER A 317 -22.14 33.07 -6.18
C SER A 317 -21.61 32.37 -7.43
N ARG A 318 -22.10 32.77 -8.61
CA ARG A 318 -21.64 32.25 -9.89
C ARG A 318 -20.17 32.62 -10.16
N GLN A 319 -19.76 33.85 -9.85
CA GLN A 319 -18.39 34.31 -10.01
C GLN A 319 -17.41 33.62 -9.05
N ALA A 320 -17.84 33.35 -7.81
CA ALA A 320 -17.12 32.48 -6.88
C ALA A 320 -17.05 31.02 -7.38
N GLY A 321 -17.88 30.66 -8.37
CA GLY A 321 -17.93 29.36 -9.04
C GLY A 321 -18.77 28.33 -8.30
N ALA A 322 -19.87 28.76 -7.69
CA ALA A 322 -20.91 27.86 -7.21
C ALA A 322 -21.46 27.02 -8.37
N ALA A 323 -21.71 25.74 -8.11
CA ALA A 323 -22.31 24.81 -9.06
C ALA A 323 -23.83 25.04 -9.21
N GLY A 324 -24.44 25.74 -8.27
CA GLY A 324 -25.85 26.12 -8.29
C GLY A 324 -26.19 27.13 -7.20
N TYR A 325 -27.33 27.80 -7.37
CA TYR A 325 -27.90 28.72 -6.40
C TYR A 325 -29.41 28.42 -6.29
N LEU A 326 -29.86 28.08 -5.09
CA LEU A 326 -31.23 27.70 -4.79
C LEU A 326 -31.81 28.70 -3.78
N VAL A 327 -33.13 28.83 -3.81
CA VAL A 327 -33.89 29.70 -2.91
C VAL A 327 -34.92 28.86 -2.19
N ARG A 328 -35.07 29.07 -0.89
CA ARG A 328 -36.10 28.37 -0.10
C ARG A 328 -37.52 28.79 -0.51
N PRO A 329 -38.53 27.92 -0.33
CA PRO A 329 -38.46 26.56 0.22
C PRO A 329 -37.80 25.57 -0.76
N LEU A 330 -36.99 24.64 -0.22
CA LEU A 330 -36.31 23.63 -1.04
C LEU A 330 -37.24 22.45 -1.33
N GLU A 331 -37.80 22.42 -2.53
CA GLU A 331 -38.56 21.27 -2.99
C GLU A 331 -37.63 20.25 -3.63
N VAL A 332 -37.15 19.28 -2.83
CA VAL A 332 -36.25 18.20 -3.30
C VAL A 332 -36.72 17.52 -4.60
N PRO A 333 -38.01 17.21 -4.82
CA PRO A 333 -38.46 16.66 -6.09
C PRO A 333 -38.13 17.53 -7.30
N LYS A 334 -38.21 18.87 -7.18
CA LYS A 334 -37.92 19.82 -8.26
C LYS A 334 -36.43 19.95 -8.54
N ILE A 335 -35.58 19.83 -7.52
CA ILE A 335 -34.11 20.00 -7.64
C ILE A 335 -33.36 18.67 -7.78
N ALA A 336 -34.03 17.52 -7.61
CA ALA A 336 -33.43 16.19 -7.62
C ALA A 336 -32.66 15.90 -8.93
N GLY A 337 -33.19 16.33 -10.07
CA GLY A 337 -32.49 16.19 -11.36
C GLY A 337 -31.18 16.99 -11.40
N GLY A 338 -31.18 18.21 -10.85
CA GLY A 338 -29.97 19.04 -10.74
C GLY A 338 -28.93 18.43 -9.81
N ILE A 339 -29.35 17.98 -8.62
CA ILE A 339 -28.47 17.28 -7.66
C ILE A 339 -27.90 16.01 -8.30
N SER A 340 -28.75 15.20 -8.94
CA SER A 340 -28.32 13.96 -9.63
C SER A 340 -27.32 14.25 -10.74
N ASN A 341 -27.52 15.30 -11.53
CA ASN A 341 -26.58 15.71 -12.59
C ASN A 341 -25.23 16.16 -12.02
N LEU A 342 -25.23 16.87 -10.89
CA LEU A 342 -23.99 17.27 -10.21
C LEU A 342 -23.27 16.05 -9.63
N VAL A 343 -24.02 15.11 -9.05
CA VAL A 343 -23.53 13.85 -8.47
C VAL A 343 -22.96 12.90 -9.53
N ARG A 344 -23.71 12.63 -10.59
CA ARG A 344 -23.43 11.55 -11.55
C ARG A 344 -22.57 11.93 -12.75
N ARG A 345 -22.09 13.18 -12.83
CA ARG A 345 -21.37 13.71 -14.01
C ARG A 345 -20.20 12.78 -14.43
N PRO A 346 -20.34 11.99 -15.52
CA PRO A 346 -19.47 10.85 -15.78
C PRO A 346 -18.08 11.20 -16.33
N LYS A 347 -17.82 12.48 -16.64
CA LYS A 347 -16.57 12.94 -17.26
C LYS A 347 -15.65 13.78 -16.35
N ARG A 348 -16.02 14.05 -15.10
CA ARG A 348 -15.15 14.78 -14.15
C ARG A 348 -14.76 13.89 -12.97
N ARG A 349 -13.45 13.69 -12.81
CA ARG A 349 -12.89 13.06 -11.61
C ARG A 349 -13.07 14.04 -10.45
N ARG A 350 -13.91 13.68 -9.47
CA ARG A 350 -14.24 14.52 -8.30
C ARG A 350 -13.07 14.70 -7.33
N PHE A 351 -12.25 13.67 -7.25
CA PHE A 351 -11.11 13.62 -6.36
C PHE A 351 -9.84 13.46 -7.18
N ARG A 352 -8.78 14.15 -6.75
CA ARG A 352 -7.45 14.01 -7.34
C ARG A 352 -6.98 12.55 -7.26
N ARG A 353 -6.20 12.15 -8.28
CA ARG A 353 -5.57 10.83 -8.35
C ARG A 353 -4.07 10.98 -8.09
N TYR A 354 -3.54 10.08 -7.29
CA TYR A 354 -2.13 9.99 -6.93
C TYR A 354 -1.57 8.70 -7.52
N PRO A 355 -0.49 8.75 -8.31
CA PRO A 355 0.11 7.58 -8.94
C PRO A 355 0.88 6.73 -7.91
N GLU A 356 0.15 6.04 -7.04
CA GLU A 356 0.73 5.21 -5.98
C GLU A 356 0.66 3.74 -6.30
N ARG A 357 1.69 3.00 -5.88
CA ARG A 357 1.78 1.54 -5.96
C ARG A 357 1.63 0.91 -4.59
N LEU A 358 0.38 0.60 -4.24
CA LEU A 358 -0.01 -0.09 -3.02
C LEU A 358 -0.36 -1.55 -3.34
N SER A 359 -0.02 -2.43 -2.39
CA SER A 359 -0.46 -3.83 -2.44
C SER A 359 -1.92 -3.91 -1.99
N VAL A 360 -2.77 -4.53 -2.79
CA VAL A 360 -4.19 -4.69 -2.52
C VAL A 360 -4.53 -6.17 -2.60
N ARG A 361 -5.18 -6.72 -1.58
CA ARG A 361 -5.65 -8.10 -1.57
C ARG A 361 -7.17 -8.13 -1.59
N ASN A 362 -7.75 -8.95 -2.46
CA ASN A 362 -9.18 -9.27 -2.39
C ASN A 362 -9.39 -10.32 -1.29
N LEU A 363 -10.35 -10.07 -0.40
CA LEU A 363 -10.65 -10.91 0.75
C LEU A 363 -11.66 -12.03 0.43
N GLY A 364 -12.38 -11.93 -0.70
CA GLY A 364 -13.33 -12.93 -1.19
C GLY A 364 -12.74 -13.94 -2.18
N GLY A 365 -11.59 -13.65 -2.77
CA GLY A 365 -10.83 -14.58 -3.61
C GLY A 365 -9.36 -14.21 -3.57
N GLU A 366 -8.48 -15.17 -3.30
CA GLU A 366 -7.06 -14.98 -3.00
C GLU A 366 -6.26 -14.36 -4.17
N SER A 367 -6.44 -13.07 -4.39
CA SER A 367 -5.86 -12.30 -5.47
C SER A 367 -5.20 -11.07 -4.89
N ALA A 368 -3.91 -10.91 -5.20
CA ALA A 368 -3.14 -9.72 -4.87
C ALA A 368 -2.94 -8.88 -6.13
N PHE A 369 -3.04 -7.57 -5.96
CA PHE A 369 -3.00 -6.57 -7.02
C PHE A 369 -2.05 -5.45 -6.62
N LEU A 370 -1.61 -4.68 -7.61
CA LEU A 370 -0.93 -3.40 -7.39
C LEU A 370 -1.79 -2.27 -7.92
N THR A 371 -1.88 -1.19 -7.15
CA THR A 371 -2.52 0.02 -7.66
C THR A 371 -1.65 0.69 -8.72
N GLY A 372 -2.30 1.27 -9.73
CA GLY A 372 -1.67 2.22 -10.65
C GLY A 372 -1.82 3.66 -10.16
N ASP A 373 -3.02 3.99 -9.70
CA ASP A 373 -3.31 5.25 -9.03
C ASP A 373 -4.44 5.09 -8.00
N VAL A 374 -4.50 6.03 -7.06
CA VAL A 374 -5.43 6.01 -5.92
C VAL A 374 -6.03 7.40 -5.68
N GLY A 375 -7.17 7.47 -5.00
CA GLY A 375 -7.81 8.73 -4.62
C GLY A 375 -8.93 8.51 -3.61
N ARG A 376 -9.57 9.58 -3.14
CA ARG A 376 -10.57 9.48 -2.04
C ARG A 376 -11.72 8.52 -2.35
N GLY A 377 -12.21 8.53 -3.59
CA GLY A 377 -13.35 7.72 -4.02
C GLY A 377 -13.03 6.35 -4.61
N GLY A 378 -11.76 5.93 -4.72
CA GLY A 378 -11.44 4.66 -5.38
C GLY A 378 -9.97 4.42 -5.69
N MET A 379 -9.70 3.36 -6.45
CA MET A 379 -8.36 2.95 -6.87
C MET A 379 -8.38 2.39 -8.30
N PHE A 380 -7.25 2.40 -8.98
CA PHE A 380 -7.06 1.67 -10.23
C PHE A 380 -6.12 0.51 -9.98
N LEU A 381 -6.50 -0.71 -10.38
CA LEU A 381 -5.70 -1.91 -10.22
C LEU A 381 -5.18 -2.40 -11.56
N TRP A 382 -3.89 -2.74 -11.60
CA TRP A 382 -3.31 -3.50 -12.70
C TRP A 382 -3.59 -4.99 -12.47
N THR A 383 -4.22 -5.63 -13.45
CA THR A 383 -4.52 -7.06 -13.37
C THR A 383 -4.73 -7.64 -14.76
N ASP A 384 -4.18 -8.83 -14.99
CA ASP A 384 -4.47 -9.69 -16.13
C ASP A 384 -5.76 -10.51 -15.96
N ARG A 385 -6.31 -10.54 -14.73
CA ARG A 385 -7.54 -11.25 -14.38
C ARG A 385 -8.78 -10.43 -14.70
N GLU A 386 -9.84 -11.13 -15.02
CA GLU A 386 -11.15 -10.52 -15.18
C GLU A 386 -11.84 -10.36 -13.82
N LEU A 387 -11.98 -9.12 -13.35
CA LEU A 387 -12.65 -8.80 -12.09
C LEU A 387 -14.14 -8.61 -12.33
N PRO A 388 -15.05 -9.26 -11.57
CA PRO A 388 -16.48 -9.18 -11.81
C PRO A 388 -16.99 -7.73 -11.79
N PHE A 389 -17.75 -7.37 -12.81
CA PHE A 389 -18.28 -6.02 -12.98
C PHE A 389 -19.47 -5.80 -12.04
N GLU A 390 -19.58 -4.61 -11.45
CA GLU A 390 -20.71 -4.23 -10.57
C GLU A 390 -20.95 -5.17 -9.36
N ASN A 391 -19.94 -5.95 -8.98
CA ASN A 391 -19.98 -6.74 -7.75
C ASN A 391 -19.28 -6.01 -6.61
N LEU A 392 -19.94 -5.92 -5.46
CA LEU A 392 -19.37 -5.32 -4.27
C LEU A 392 -18.48 -6.35 -3.57
N GLU A 393 -17.17 -6.09 -3.57
CA GLU A 393 -16.18 -7.01 -3.01
C GLU A 393 -15.33 -6.34 -1.94
N ARG A 394 -14.78 -7.15 -1.05
CA ARG A 394 -13.93 -6.70 0.05
C ARG A 394 -12.46 -6.74 -0.34
N TYR A 395 -11.77 -5.64 -0.10
CA TYR A 395 -10.35 -5.48 -0.38
C TYR A 395 -9.60 -5.02 0.88
N ALA A 396 -8.34 -5.42 0.98
CA ALA A 396 -7.40 -5.00 2.00
C ALA A 396 -6.23 -4.27 1.34
N ILE A 397 -6.10 -2.98 1.60
CA ILE A 397 -5.03 -2.12 1.09
C ILE A 397 -3.91 -2.09 2.14
N ALA A 398 -2.70 -2.50 1.76
CA ALA A 398 -1.52 -2.34 2.61
C ALA A 398 -0.99 -0.91 2.48
N LEU A 399 -0.98 -0.17 3.58
CA LEU A 399 -0.40 1.17 3.62
C LEU A 399 1.11 1.09 3.90
N PRO A 400 1.94 2.04 3.41
CA PRO A 400 3.39 2.03 3.62
C PRO A 400 3.81 2.20 5.09
N VAL A 401 2.90 2.66 5.95
CA VAL A 401 3.11 2.71 7.40
C VAL A 401 3.11 1.27 7.94
N VAL A 402 4.23 0.86 8.55
CA VAL A 402 4.51 -0.54 8.90
C VAL A 402 3.34 -1.20 9.64
N GLY A 403 2.74 -2.23 9.02
CA GLY A 403 1.76 -3.10 9.65
C GLY A 403 0.30 -2.63 9.55
N GLU A 404 0.01 -1.53 8.87
CA GLU A 404 -1.37 -1.06 8.68
C GLU A 404 -1.99 -1.60 7.39
N SER A 405 -3.15 -2.25 7.52
CA SER A 405 -4.01 -2.64 6.41
C SER A 405 -5.37 -1.97 6.57
N LEU A 406 -5.88 -1.44 5.47
CA LEU A 406 -7.19 -0.80 5.41
C LEU A 406 -8.17 -1.71 4.68
N GLY A 407 -9.25 -2.09 5.36
CA GLY A 407 -10.35 -2.84 4.75
C GLY A 407 -11.33 -1.88 4.07
N VAL A 408 -11.67 -2.17 2.81
CA VAL A 408 -12.60 -1.38 2.00
C VAL A 408 -13.53 -2.29 1.22
N GLU A 409 -14.82 -1.96 1.15
CA GLU A 409 -15.73 -2.55 0.17
C GLU A 409 -15.71 -1.70 -1.10
N ALA A 410 -15.49 -2.33 -2.24
CA ALA A 410 -15.35 -1.64 -3.51
C ALA A 410 -15.99 -2.44 -4.66
N GLU A 411 -16.46 -1.71 -5.66
CA GLU A 411 -17.06 -2.27 -6.88
C GLU A 411 -16.22 -1.91 -8.10
N VAL A 412 -16.19 -2.79 -9.09
CA VAL A 412 -15.55 -2.52 -10.38
C VAL A 412 -16.51 -1.68 -11.23
N VAL A 413 -16.05 -0.52 -11.68
CA VAL A 413 -16.89 0.48 -12.38
C VAL A 413 -16.45 0.72 -13.82
N HIS A 414 -15.21 0.37 -14.16
CA HIS A 414 -14.74 0.30 -15.53
C HIS A 414 -13.56 -0.65 -15.62
N ARG A 415 -13.38 -1.25 -16.79
CA ARG A 415 -12.21 -2.05 -17.15
C ARG A 415 -11.52 -1.36 -18.32
N CYS A 416 -10.20 -1.41 -18.37
CA CYS A 416 -9.47 -0.93 -19.53
C CYS A 416 -8.38 -1.91 -19.92
N SER A 417 -8.07 -1.92 -21.22
CA SER A 417 -6.90 -2.56 -21.79
C SER A 417 -6.03 -1.45 -22.39
N VAL A 418 -4.72 -1.52 -22.16
CA VAL A 418 -3.78 -0.59 -22.77
C VAL A 418 -3.30 -1.20 -24.09
N PRO A 419 -3.64 -0.60 -25.26
CA PRO A 419 -3.22 -1.12 -26.56
C PRO A 419 -1.70 -1.26 -26.64
N GLY A 420 -1.21 -2.35 -27.22
CA GLY A 420 0.23 -2.60 -27.43
C GLY A 420 1.02 -3.16 -26.24
N SER A 421 0.56 -2.99 -25.00
CA SER A 421 1.26 -3.53 -23.80
C SER A 421 0.67 -4.82 -23.24
N GLY A 422 -0.52 -5.23 -23.72
CA GLY A 422 -1.28 -6.35 -23.17
C GLY A 422 -1.78 -6.16 -21.73
N ARG A 423 -1.43 -5.04 -21.07
CA ARG A 423 -1.81 -4.77 -19.68
C ARG A 423 -3.27 -4.40 -19.60
N ARG A 424 -3.99 -5.13 -18.74
CA ARG A 424 -5.37 -4.88 -18.37
C ARG A 424 -5.40 -4.25 -16.98
N GLY A 425 -6.49 -3.55 -16.70
CA GLY A 425 -6.74 -3.00 -15.38
C GLY A 425 -8.20 -2.67 -15.16
N ALA A 426 -8.51 -2.36 -13.92
CA ALA A 426 -9.86 -2.08 -13.47
C ALA A 426 -9.87 -0.87 -12.55
N GLY A 427 -10.80 0.05 -12.80
CA GLY A 427 -11.14 1.09 -11.87
C GLY A 427 -12.15 0.56 -10.85
N LEU A 428 -11.79 0.68 -9.58
CA LEU A 428 -12.62 0.32 -8.46
C LEU A 428 -13.11 1.60 -7.77
N ARG A 429 -14.40 1.64 -7.42
CA ARG A 429 -15.01 2.69 -6.60
C ARG A 429 -15.20 2.16 -5.20
N PHE A 430 -14.81 2.95 -4.20
CA PHE A 430 -15.05 2.60 -2.80
C PHE A 430 -16.52 2.81 -2.44
N HIS A 431 -17.05 1.94 -1.59
CA HIS A 431 -18.41 1.97 -1.09
C HIS A 431 -18.42 2.27 0.41
N SER A 432 -17.65 1.49 1.18
CA SER A 432 -17.56 1.62 2.63
C SER A 432 -16.14 1.29 3.10
N PHE A 433 -15.76 1.83 4.26
CA PHE A 433 -14.50 1.55 4.93
C PHE A 433 -14.79 0.82 6.24
N HIS A 434 -13.93 -0.13 6.62
CA HIS A 434 -14.02 -0.78 7.92
C HIS A 434 -13.40 0.11 9.02
N ALA A 435 -14.12 0.30 10.13
CA ALA A 435 -13.74 1.16 11.26
C ALA A 435 -13.38 2.59 10.79
N ASP A 436 -12.38 3.24 11.41
CA ASP A 436 -11.88 4.57 11.01
C ASP A 436 -11.02 4.52 9.72
N GLY A 437 -11.32 3.60 8.81
CA GLY A 437 -10.58 3.43 7.56
C GLY A 437 -10.62 4.69 6.69
N GLU A 438 -11.78 5.33 6.52
CA GLU A 438 -11.91 6.49 5.60
C GLU A 438 -11.02 7.66 6.05
N ALA A 439 -11.04 8.00 7.34
CA ALA A 439 -10.19 9.06 7.89
C ALA A 439 -8.69 8.75 7.75
N ARG A 440 -8.29 7.49 7.99
CA ARG A 440 -6.90 7.04 7.78
C ARG A 440 -6.48 7.11 6.31
N TRP A 441 -7.38 6.73 5.40
CA TRP A 441 -7.18 6.83 3.97
C TRP A 441 -6.99 8.28 3.53
N ILE A 442 -7.85 9.19 3.97
CA ILE A 442 -7.74 10.63 3.69
C ILE A 442 -6.41 11.18 4.22
N ARG A 443 -6.00 10.80 5.43
CA ARG A 443 -4.71 11.19 6.01
C ARG A 443 -3.53 10.69 5.18
N TYR A 444 -3.58 9.44 4.72
CA TYR A 444 -2.53 8.90 3.84
C TYR A 444 -2.46 9.67 2.52
N LEU A 445 -3.58 9.94 1.86
CA LEU A 445 -3.60 10.74 0.63
C LEU A 445 -3.03 12.14 0.84
N ARG A 446 -3.33 12.79 1.97
CA ARG A 446 -2.72 14.07 2.35
C ARG A 446 -1.20 13.99 2.52
N SER A 447 -0.67 12.88 3.01
CA SER A 447 0.79 12.69 3.12
C SER A 447 1.49 12.64 1.75
N LEU A 448 0.79 12.19 0.71
CA LEU A 448 1.31 12.18 -0.66
C LEU A 448 1.37 13.58 -1.28
N GLU A 449 0.49 14.47 -0.85
CA GLU A 449 0.46 15.87 -1.31
C GLU A 449 1.67 16.68 -0.84
N HIS A 450 2.24 16.28 0.31
CA HIS A 450 3.38 16.94 0.94
C HIS A 450 4.70 16.17 0.75
N ALA A 451 4.66 15.04 0.03
CA ALA A 451 5.87 14.31 -0.29
C ALA A 451 6.69 15.15 -1.29
N PRO A 452 7.98 15.41 -1.03
CA PRO A 452 8.82 16.08 -2.02
C PRO A 452 8.82 15.23 -3.29
N THR A 453 8.47 15.85 -4.42
CA THR A 453 8.66 15.26 -5.75
C THR A 453 10.15 14.99 -5.92
N GLY A 454 10.52 13.73 -5.67
CA GLY A 454 11.88 13.21 -5.83
C GLY A 454 12.10 12.68 -7.24
#